data_AF-A0A1G6GUW3-F1
#
_entry.id   AF-A0A1G6GUW3-F1
#
_cell.length_a   1.000
_cell.length_b   1.000
_cell.length_c   1.000
_cell.angle_alpha   90.00
_cell.angle_beta   90.00
_cell.angle_gamma   90.00
#
_symmetry.space_group_name_H-M   'P 1'
#
loop_
_entity.id
_entity.type
_entity.pdbx_description
1 polymer ?
#
loop_
_entity_poly.entity_id
_entity_poly.type
_entity_poly.pdbx_seq_one_letter_code
_entity_poly.pdbx_strand_id
1 'polypeptide(L)' 'MNKKFDPIVSEFESAEHEARYNAWFITKVEKAKADTRPRIPHDEVVARFKKRREQREANAHR' A
#
# COMPACT_ATOMS: atom_id res chain seq x y z
N MET A 1 4.16 28.38 -2.61
CA MET A 1 2.78 28.47 -3.15
C MET A 1 2.25 27.05 -3.29
N ASN A 2 1.29 26.67 -2.45
CA ASN A 2 0.64 25.36 -2.55
C ASN A 2 -0.36 25.42 -3.70
N LYS A 3 0.12 25.10 -4.89
CA LYS A 3 -0.74 24.97 -6.07
C LYS A 3 -1.60 23.74 -5.85
N LYS A 4 -2.86 23.97 -5.47
CA LYS A 4 -3.83 22.89 -5.32
C LYS A 4 -4.18 22.34 -6.68
N PHE A 5 -4.15 21.02 -6.83
CA PHE A 5 -4.58 20.38 -8.06
C PHE A 5 -6.10 20.24 -8.11
N ASP A 6 -6.63 20.17 -9.33
CA ASP A 6 -8.02 19.81 -9.54
C ASP A 6 -8.22 18.31 -9.27
N PRO A 7 -9.17 17.91 -8.40
CA PRO A 7 -9.42 16.50 -8.07
C PRO A 7 -9.80 15.62 -9.26
N ILE A 8 -10.31 16.20 -10.35
CA ILE A 8 -10.63 15.45 -11.58
C ILE A 8 -9.35 15.08 -12.34
N VAL A 9 -8.30 15.92 -12.23
CA VAL A 9 -7.05 15.77 -12.97
C VAL A 9 -6.00 15.00 -12.16
N SER A 10 -5.99 15.17 -10.84
CA SER A 10 -5.01 14.54 -9.95
C SER A 10 -5.65 14.06 -8.66
N GLU A 11 -5.25 12.86 -8.22
CA GLU A 11 -5.64 12.32 -6.91
C GLU A 11 -4.94 13.04 -5.74
N PHE A 12 -3.91 13.84 -6.03
CA PHE A 12 -3.16 14.58 -5.00
C PHE A 12 -3.72 15.99 -4.82
N GLU A 13 -3.73 16.46 -3.57
CA GLU A 13 -4.17 17.83 -3.28
C GLU A 13 -3.20 18.88 -3.82
N SER A 14 -1.90 18.58 -3.91
CA SER A 14 -0.88 19.55 -4.35
C SER A 14 0.42 18.89 -4.79
N ALA A 15 1.27 19.65 -5.47
CA ALA A 15 2.59 19.19 -5.91
C ALA A 15 3.49 18.76 -4.74
N GLU A 16 3.38 19.41 -3.57
CA GLU A 16 4.14 19.02 -2.38
C GLU A 16 3.65 17.66 -1.84
N HIS A 17 2.34 17.44 -1.81
CA HIS A 17 1.77 16.16 -1.39
C HIS A 17 2.19 15.03 -2.34
N GLU A 18 2.13 15.26 -3.65
CA GLU A 18 2.59 14.32 -4.66
C GLU A 18 4.08 13.99 -4.50
N ALA A 19 4.95 15.00 -4.32
CA ALA A 19 6.38 14.78 -4.14
C ALA A 19 6.69 13.95 -2.89
N ARG A 20 5.97 14.19 -1.79
CA ARG A 20 6.10 13.40 -0.54
C ARG A 20 5.63 11.96 -0.74
N TYR A 21 4.52 11.75 -1.43
CA TYR A 21 4.03 10.41 -1.75
C TYR A 21 5.02 9.65 -2.63
N ASN A 22 5.53 10.30 -3.69
CA ASN A 22 6.48 9.70 -4.62
C ASN A 22 7.79 9.30 -3.91
N ALA A 23 8.33 10.15 -3.03
CA ALA A 23 9.52 9.82 -2.26
C ALA A 23 9.32 8.57 -1.38
N TRP A 24 8.17 8.46 -0.71
CA TRP A 24 7.81 7.27 0.07
C TRP A 24 7.60 6.05 -0.83
N PHE A 25 6.91 6.21 -1.96
CA PHE A 25 6.58 5.12 -2.87
C PHE A 25 7.83 4.51 -3.49
N ILE A 26 8.76 5.33 -3.98
CA ILE A 26 10.06 4.87 -4.50
C ILE A 26 10.82 4.09 -3.42
N THR A 27 10.89 4.62 -2.20
CA THR A 27 11.55 3.95 -1.07
C THR A 27 10.90 2.59 -0.76
N LYS A 28 9.57 2.50 -0.83
CA LYS A 28 8.83 1.25 -0.61
C LYS A 28 9.09 0.23 -1.71
N VAL A 29 9.14 0.66 -2.97
CA VAL A 29 9.44 -0.20 -4.12
C VAL A 29 10.86 -0.72 -4.06
N GLU A 30 11.85 0.12 -3.75
CA GLU A 30 13.24 -0.32 -3.62
C GLU A 30 13.42 -1.34 -2.49
N LYS A 31 12.75 -1.13 -1.35
CA LYS A 31 12.70 -2.14 -0.27
C LYS A 31 12.07 -3.46 -0.72
N ALA A 32 11.01 -3.41 -1.52
CA ALA A 32 10.35 -4.61 -2.04
C ALA A 32 11.20 -5.33 -3.10
N LYS A 33 11.97 -4.59 -3.91
CA LYS A 33 12.91 -5.15 -4.90
C LYS A 33 14.14 -5.77 -4.24
N ALA A 34 14.61 -5.20 -3.14
CA ALA A 34 15.72 -5.73 -2.35
C ALA A 34 15.33 -6.97 -1.51
N ASP A 35 14.04 -7.30 -1.44
CA ASP A 35 13.56 -8.45 -0.70
C ASP A 35 13.93 -9.77 -1.39
N THR A 36 14.71 -10.59 -0.72
CA THR A 36 15.22 -11.88 -1.23
C THR A 36 14.23 -13.02 -1.05
N ARG A 37 13.10 -12.80 -0.38
CA ARG A 37 12.10 -13.85 -0.15
C ARG A 37 11.50 -14.31 -1.48
N PRO A 38 11.21 -15.61 -1.63
CA PRO A 38 10.60 -16.13 -2.84
C PRO A 38 9.21 -15.52 -3.06
N ARG A 39 8.85 -15.32 -4.33
CA ARG A 39 7.51 -14.90 -4.71
C ARG A 39 6.53 -16.01 -4.34
N ILE A 40 5.37 -15.59 -3.81
CA ILE A 40 4.29 -16.52 -3.47
C ILE A 40 3.24 -16.55 -4.60
N PRO A 41 2.63 -17.70 -4.90
CA PRO A 41 1.52 -17.81 -5.85
C PRO A 41 0.30 -17.00 -5.39
N HIS A 42 -0.57 -16.63 -6.35
CA HIS A 42 -1.79 -15.88 -6.06
C HIS A 42 -2.69 -16.58 -5.03
N ASP A 43 -2.91 -17.90 -5.19
CA ASP A 43 -3.77 -18.68 -4.30
C ASP A 43 -3.27 -18.67 -2.85
N GLU A 44 -1.95 -18.68 -2.67
CA GLU A 44 -1.33 -18.60 -1.35
C GLU A 44 -1.57 -17.22 -0.71
N VAL A 45 -1.54 -16.14 -1.48
CA VAL A 45 -1.90 -14.79 -1.02
C VAL A 45 -3.34 -14.78 -0.50
N VAL A 46 -4.28 -15.32 -1.28
CA VAL A 46 -5.71 -15.37 -0.92
C VAL A 46 -5.92 -16.17 0.37
N ALA A 47 -5.31 -17.35 0.48
CA ALA A 47 -5.40 -18.19 1.68
C ALA A 47 -4.84 -17.47 2.93
N ARG A 48 -3.70 -16.80 2.80
CA ARG A 48 -3.09 -16.02 3.89
C ARG A 48 -4.01 -14.87 4.35
N PHE A 49 -4.65 -14.16 3.43
CA PHE A 49 -5.59 -13.08 3.78
C PHE A 49 -6.88 -13.60 4.41
N LYS A 50 -7.45 -14.69 3.89
CA LYS A 50 -8.64 -15.33 4.47
C LYS A 50 -8.39 -15.73 5.93
N LYS A 51 -7.27 -16.39 6.20
CA LYS A 51 -6.86 -16.78 7.55
C LYS A 51 -6.72 -15.58 8.49
N ARG A 52 -6.08 -14.49 8.03
CA ARG A 52 -5.95 -13.26 8.84
C ARG A 52 -7.30 -12.62 9.16
N ARG A 53 -8.25 -12.65 8.23
CA ARG A 53 -9.60 -12.11 8.45
C ARG A 53 -10.35 -12.89 9.51
N GLU A 54 -10.37 -14.22 9.39
CA GLU A 54 -11.00 -15.13 10.37
C GLU A 54 -10.39 -14.94 11.77
N GLN A 55 -9.07 -14.78 11.87
CA GLN A 55 -8.40 -14.47 13.14
C GLN A 55 -8.86 -13.15 13.74
N ARG A 56 -9.03 -12.10 12.93
CA ARG A 56 -9.51 -10.79 13.42
C ARG A 56 -10.95 -10.85 13.89
N GLU A 57 -11.81 -11.58 13.18
CA GLU A 57 -13.22 -11.78 13.56
C GLU A 57 -13.32 -12.58 14.87
N ALA A 58 -12.59 -13.69 15.00
CA ALA A 58 -12.55 -14.47 16.23
C ALA A 58 -12.01 -13.68 17.44
N ASN A 59 -11.07 -12.76 17.22
CA ASN A 59 -10.56 -11.88 18.27
C ASN A 59 -11.50 -10.71 18.59
N ALA A 60 -12.36 -10.30 17.66
CA ALA A 60 -13.35 -9.23 17.89
C ALA A 60 -14.59 -9.71 18.66
N HIS A 61 -14.84 -11.03 18.65
CA HIS A 61 -15.94 -11.68 19.38
C HIS A 61 -15.48 -12.38 20.67
N ARG A 62 -14.26 -12.10 21.13
CA ARG A 62 -13.72 -12.52 22.42
C ARG A 62 -13.76 -11.36 23.41
#